data_AF-A0A7R9MGK9-F1
#
_entry.id   AF-A0A7R9MGK9-F1
#
_cell.length_a   1.000
_cell.length_b   1.000
_cell.length_c   1.000
_cell.angle_alpha   90.00
_cell.angle_beta   90.00
_cell.angle_gamma   90.00
#
_symmetry.space_group_name_H-M   'P 1'
#
loop_
_entity.id
_entity.type
_entity.pdbx_description
1 polymer ?
#
loop_
_entity_poly.entity_id
_entity_poly.type
_entity_poly.pdbx_seq_one_letter_code
_entity_poly.pdbx_strand_id
1 'polypeptide(L)'
;MPNFGKMVFYLTLALQHLQTRSVYPENADLPSPKATGPQFDCSICMEKQPLGDSIECGCGHLFCVDCMGGYLSNAIREGNVEDIKCPDKDCQTVAQQFLVSYIVSDELYARYEWLLLVAGVKDMPDVVSV
;
A
#
# COMPACT_ATOMS: atom_id res chain seq x y z
N MET A 1 12.38 41.73 17.45
CA MET A 1 10.93 42.04 17.38
C MET A 1 10.41 41.51 16.04
N PRO A 2 9.55 40.48 16.00
CA PRO A 2 9.10 39.88 14.74
C PRO A 2 7.88 40.60 14.16
N ASN A 3 7.93 40.85 12.85
CA ASN A 3 7.00 41.67 12.07
C ASN A 3 5.70 40.91 11.69
N PHE A 4 4.57 41.43 12.17
CA PHE A 4 3.20 40.99 11.90
C PHE A 4 2.74 41.09 10.41
N GLY A 5 3.55 41.71 9.54
CA GLY A 5 3.15 41.99 8.15
C GLY A 5 3.14 40.78 7.20
N LYS A 6 3.78 39.67 7.54
CA LYS A 6 3.85 38.50 6.64
C LYS A 6 2.61 37.61 6.69
N MET A 7 1.82 37.63 7.77
CA MET A 7 0.67 36.74 7.94
C MET A 7 -0.59 37.20 7.19
N VAL A 8 -0.71 38.49 6.90
CA VAL A 8 -1.89 39.05 6.21
C VAL A 8 -1.80 38.85 4.69
N PHE A 9 -0.60 38.69 4.15
CA PHE A 9 -0.36 38.46 2.72
C PHE A 9 -0.77 37.05 2.27
N TYR A 10 -0.69 36.05 3.16
CA TYR A 10 -1.08 34.66 2.83
C TYR A 10 -2.60 34.45 2.80
N LEU A 11 -3.39 35.29 3.46
CA LEU A 11 -4.85 35.15 3.51
C LEU A 11 -5.57 35.77 2.30
N THR A 12 -4.96 36.72 1.59
CA THR A 12 -5.56 37.33 0.39
C THR A 12 -5.22 36.60 -0.91
N LEU A 13 -4.15 35.79 -0.95
CA LEU A 13 -3.80 34.94 -2.10
C LEU A 13 -4.73 33.72 -2.27
N ALA A 14 -5.48 33.34 -1.22
CA ALA A 14 -6.36 32.17 -1.25
C ALA A 14 -7.72 32.40 -1.97
N LEU A 15 -8.01 33.62 -2.45
CA LEU A 15 -9.32 33.96 -3.03
C LEU A 15 -9.29 34.42 -4.51
N GLN A 16 -8.14 34.44 -5.19
CA GLN A 16 -8.05 34.91 -6.59
C GLN A 16 -8.00 33.82 -7.67
N HIS A 17 -8.07 32.53 -7.34
CA HIS A 17 -7.99 31.47 -8.36
C HIS A 17 -9.30 30.70 -8.64
N LEU A 18 -10.46 31.19 -8.19
CA LEU A 18 -11.75 30.55 -8.47
C LEU A 18 -12.43 30.94 -9.80
N GLN A 19 -11.75 31.59 -10.76
CA GLN A 19 -12.39 31.94 -12.04
C GLN A 19 -11.45 31.85 -13.25
N THR A 20 -11.28 30.66 -13.83
CA THR A 20 -11.25 30.55 -15.30
C THR A 20 -12.16 29.44 -15.76
N ARG A 21 -13.29 29.87 -16.33
CA ARG A 21 -14.27 29.07 -17.06
C ARG A 21 -13.64 28.74 -18.41
N SER A 22 -12.91 27.62 -18.53
CA SER A 22 -12.57 27.09 -19.85
C SER A 22 -13.68 26.15 -20.31
N VAL A 23 -14.29 26.51 -21.44
CA VAL A 23 -15.03 25.61 -22.32
C VAL A 23 -14.14 24.40 -22.60
N TYR A 24 -14.40 23.25 -21.96
CA TYR A 24 -13.76 21.99 -22.32
C TYR A 24 -14.59 21.36 -23.45
N PRO A 25 -14.05 21.18 -24.66
CA PRO A 25 -14.69 20.32 -25.63
C PRO A 25 -14.66 18.89 -25.08
N GLU A 26 -15.83 18.27 -25.02
CA GLU A 26 -15.97 16.82 -24.93
C GLU A 26 -15.12 16.19 -26.04
N ASN A 27 -14.28 15.21 -25.70
CA ASN A 27 -13.42 14.43 -26.60
C ASN A 27 -12.02 14.99 -26.92
N ALA A 28 -11.19 15.18 -25.90
CA ALA A 28 -9.74 15.10 -26.06
C ALA A 28 -9.20 14.05 -25.10
N ASP A 29 -8.67 12.97 -25.66
CA ASP A 29 -7.77 12.03 -24.99
C ASP A 29 -6.59 12.83 -24.43
N LEU A 30 -6.72 13.34 -23.20
CA LEU A 30 -5.60 13.94 -22.50
C LEU A 30 -4.66 12.79 -22.12
N PRO A 31 -3.42 12.73 -22.65
CA PRO A 31 -2.44 11.84 -22.06
C PRO A 31 -2.23 12.30 -20.63
N SER A 32 -2.65 11.46 -19.68
CA SER A 32 -2.41 11.63 -18.24
C SER A 32 -0.96 12.10 -18.02
N PRO A 33 -0.69 13.03 -17.07
CA PRO A 33 0.66 13.50 -16.79
C PRO A 33 1.59 12.29 -16.63
N LYS A 34 2.41 12.02 -17.65
CA LYS A 34 3.33 10.88 -17.63
C LYS A 34 4.27 11.10 -16.46
N ALA A 35 4.16 10.27 -15.43
CA ALA A 35 5.11 10.23 -14.33
C ALA A 35 6.52 10.09 -14.92
N THR A 36 7.31 11.16 -14.81
CA THR A 36 8.68 11.26 -15.38
C THR A 36 9.74 10.59 -14.50
N GLY A 37 9.34 9.84 -13.47
CA GLY A 37 10.23 9.14 -12.56
C GLY A 37 10.66 7.74 -13.03
N PRO A 38 11.61 7.10 -12.32
CA PRO A 38 11.96 5.70 -12.56
C PRO A 38 10.74 4.80 -12.40
N GLN A 39 10.65 3.78 -13.26
CA GLN A 39 9.55 2.82 -13.33
C GLN A 39 10.07 1.39 -13.23
N PHE A 40 9.21 0.46 -12.84
CA PHE A 40 9.45 -0.98 -12.87
C PHE A 40 8.25 -1.71 -13.49
N ASP A 41 8.46 -2.95 -13.89
CA ASP A 41 7.39 -3.84 -14.37
C ASP A 41 6.97 -4.75 -13.21
N CYS A 42 5.69 -4.70 -12.81
CA CYS A 42 5.18 -5.54 -11.72
C CYS A 42 5.05 -7.01 -12.17
N SER A 43 5.63 -7.95 -11.44
CA SER A 43 5.65 -9.38 -11.82
C SER A 43 4.28 -10.08 -11.75
N ILE A 44 3.25 -9.44 -11.16
CA ILE A 44 1.90 -9.99 -11.04
C ILE A 44 0.98 -9.49 -12.16
N CYS A 45 0.82 -8.17 -12.29
CA CYS A 45 -0.06 -7.59 -13.31
C CYS A 45 0.64 -7.31 -14.65
N MET A 46 1.98 -7.38 -14.71
CA MET A 46 2.79 -7.07 -15.88
C MET A 46 2.65 -5.62 -16.40
N GLU A 47 2.21 -4.70 -15.54
CA GLU A 47 2.06 -3.28 -15.86
C GLU A 47 3.27 -2.47 -15.37
N LYS A 48 3.54 -1.37 -16.08
CA LYS A 48 4.55 -0.36 -15.69
C LYS A 48 4.05 0.50 -14.55
N GLN A 49 4.78 0.50 -13.45
CA GLN A 49 4.40 1.19 -12.22
C GLN A 49 5.55 2.11 -11.77
N PRO A 50 5.26 3.24 -11.08
CA PRO A 50 6.29 4.10 -10.52
C PRO A 50 7.14 3.33 -9.49
N LEU A 51 8.46 3.46 -9.56
CA LEU A 51 9.35 2.77 -8.61
C LEU A 51 9.13 3.24 -7.15
N GLY A 52 8.67 4.47 -6.96
CA GLY A 52 8.33 5.02 -5.64
C GLY A 52 7.16 4.32 -4.93
N ASP A 53 6.30 3.65 -5.69
CA ASP A 53 5.14 2.90 -5.19
C ASP A 53 5.38 1.38 -5.24
N SER A 54 6.64 0.97 -5.30
CA SER A 54 7.02 -0.44 -5.31
C SER A 54 7.07 -1.01 -3.88
N ILE A 55 6.70 -2.28 -3.77
CA ILE A 55 6.72 -3.06 -2.55
C ILE A 55 7.64 -4.27 -2.72
N GLU A 56 8.47 -4.56 -1.73
CA GLU A 56 9.24 -5.80 -1.64
C GLU A 56 9.13 -6.47 -0.27
N CYS A 57 9.43 -7.77 -0.24
CA CYS A 57 9.50 -8.57 1.00
C CYS A 57 10.94 -8.71 1.54
N GLY A 58 11.89 -7.86 1.10
CA GLY A 58 13.32 -7.98 1.44
C GLY A 58 14.09 -9.02 0.63
N CYS A 59 13.51 -9.51 -0.48
CA CYS A 59 14.15 -10.44 -1.42
C CYS A 59 14.55 -9.79 -2.76
N GLY A 60 14.24 -8.51 -2.98
CA GLY A 60 14.48 -7.81 -4.25
C GLY A 60 13.38 -7.98 -5.30
N HIS A 61 12.34 -8.79 -5.06
CA HIS A 61 11.17 -8.88 -5.94
C HIS A 61 10.22 -7.71 -5.68
N LEU A 62 9.91 -6.96 -6.75
CA LEU A 62 9.09 -5.75 -6.69
C LEU A 62 7.66 -6.02 -7.19
N PHE A 63 6.69 -5.52 -6.44
CA PHE A 63 5.27 -5.60 -6.76
C PHE A 63 4.64 -4.22 -6.59
N CYS A 64 3.57 -3.92 -7.33
CA CYS A 64 2.79 -2.71 -7.05
C CYS A 64 1.93 -2.90 -5.80
N VAL A 65 1.59 -1.78 -5.15
CA VAL A 65 0.77 -1.75 -3.92
C VAL A 65 -0.54 -2.53 -4.10
N ASP A 66 -1.22 -2.35 -5.24
CA ASP A 66 -2.51 -3.00 -5.51
C ASP A 66 -2.39 -4.52 -5.57
N CYS A 67 -1.38 -5.04 -6.28
CA CYS A 67 -1.17 -6.48 -6.40
C CYS A 67 -0.78 -7.11 -5.06
N MET A 68 0.12 -6.46 -4.31
CA MET A 68 0.48 -6.93 -2.98
C MET A 68 -0.71 -6.86 -2.02
N GLY A 69 -1.50 -5.79 -2.07
CA GLY A 69 -2.71 -5.64 -1.25
C GLY A 69 -3.75 -6.69 -1.54
N GLY A 70 -4.00 -7.01 -2.81
CA GLY A 70 -4.85 -8.13 -3.21
C GLY A 70 -4.34 -9.47 -2.69
N TYR A 71 -3.05 -9.74 -2.84
CA TYR A 71 -2.40 -10.96 -2.36
C TYR A 71 -2.53 -11.13 -0.84
N LEU A 72 -2.14 -10.11 -0.06
CA LEU A 72 -2.25 -10.11 1.40
C LEU A 72 -3.70 -10.26 1.87
N SER A 73 -4.62 -9.51 1.24
CA SER A 73 -6.04 -9.59 1.57
C SER A 73 -6.59 -10.99 1.33
N ASN A 74 -6.16 -11.68 0.28
CA ASN A 74 -6.57 -13.05 0.01
C ASN A 74 -6.03 -14.02 1.06
N ALA A 75 -4.73 -13.93 1.38
CA ALA A 75 -4.10 -14.75 2.42
C ALA A 75 -4.80 -14.61 3.79
N ILE A 76 -5.12 -13.38 4.20
CA ILE A 76 -5.83 -13.09 5.46
C ILE A 76 -7.27 -13.65 5.44
N ARG A 77 -7.96 -13.59 4.30
CA ARG A 77 -9.32 -14.15 4.18
C ARG A 77 -9.32 -15.66 4.28
N GLU A 78 -8.37 -16.32 3.60
CA GLU A 78 -8.18 -17.78 3.63
C GLU A 78 -7.65 -18.29 4.98
N GLY A 79 -7.10 -17.41 5.82
CA GLY A 79 -6.53 -17.78 7.12
C GLY A 79 -5.06 -18.19 7.06
N ASN A 80 -4.40 -17.99 5.91
CA ASN A 80 -3.01 -18.35 5.66
C ASN A 80 -2.07 -17.22 6.12
N VAL A 81 -1.94 -17.00 7.44
CA VAL A 81 -1.24 -15.83 7.99
C VAL A 81 0.12 -16.11 8.64
N GLU A 82 0.44 -17.37 8.95
CA GLU A 82 1.67 -17.73 9.68
C GLU A 82 2.93 -17.54 8.83
N ASP A 83 2.86 -17.90 7.55
CA ASP A 83 3.98 -17.83 6.61
C ASP A 83 3.56 -17.24 5.26
N ILE A 84 3.14 -15.97 5.25
CA ILE A 84 2.84 -15.28 3.99
C ILE A 84 4.15 -15.09 3.21
N LYS A 85 4.39 -15.92 2.20
CA LYS A 85 5.60 -15.87 1.36
C LYS A 85 5.49 -14.78 0.31
N CYS A 86 6.65 -14.39 -0.23
CA CYS A 86 6.74 -13.58 -1.45
C CYS A 86 5.84 -14.18 -2.55
N PRO A 87 5.10 -13.37 -3.31
CA PRO A 87 4.26 -13.84 -4.43
C PRO A 87 5.04 -14.52 -5.56
N ASP A 88 6.36 -14.33 -5.64
CA ASP A 88 7.21 -15.03 -6.60
C ASP A 88 7.32 -16.52 -6.25
N LYS A 89 7.07 -17.39 -7.25
CA LYS A 89 6.89 -18.83 -7.05
C LYS A 89 8.13 -19.54 -6.51
N ASP A 90 9.32 -19.04 -6.86
CA ASP A 90 10.58 -19.65 -6.49
C ASP A 90 11.19 -18.99 -5.23
N CYS A 91 10.49 -18.01 -4.65
CA CYS A 91 10.92 -17.27 -3.49
C CYS A 91 10.26 -17.82 -2.20
N GLN A 92 11.09 -18.10 -1.18
CA GLN A 92 10.62 -18.57 0.13
C GLN A 92 10.72 -17.49 1.21
N THR A 93 11.07 -16.25 0.85
CA THR A 93 11.15 -15.13 1.79
C THR A 93 9.76 -14.80 2.33
N VAL A 94 9.64 -14.73 3.65
CA VAL A 94 8.39 -14.40 4.34
C VAL A 94 8.22 -12.88 4.39
N ALA A 95 7.01 -12.41 4.07
CA ALA A 95 6.64 -11.02 4.17
C ALA A 95 6.65 -10.57 5.64
N GLN A 96 7.26 -9.41 5.90
CA GLN A 96 7.35 -8.87 7.25
C GLN A 96 6.00 -8.34 7.72
N GLN A 97 5.66 -8.53 9.01
CA GLN A 97 4.34 -8.16 9.54
C GLN A 97 4.00 -6.68 9.37
N PHE A 98 4.99 -5.78 9.47
CA PHE A 98 4.77 -4.35 9.25
C PHE A 98 4.27 -4.06 7.83
N LEU A 99 4.68 -4.86 6.84
CA LEU A 99 4.23 -4.70 5.47
C LEU A 99 2.73 -4.97 5.36
N VAL A 100 2.24 -5.94 6.12
CA VAL A 100 0.81 -6.24 6.22
C VAL A 100 0.07 -5.02 6.75
N SER A 101 0.52 -4.46 7.88
CA SER A 101 -0.12 -3.25 8.47
C SER A 101 -0.09 -2.02 7.56
N TYR A 102 0.92 -1.92 6.69
CA TYR A 102 1.07 -0.76 5.81
C TYR A 102 0.14 -0.81 4.60
N ILE A 103 -0.18 -2.01 4.11
CA ILE A 103 -0.88 -2.19 2.83
C ILE A 103 -2.37 -2.47 3.02
N VAL A 104 -2.74 -3.27 4.03
CA VAL A 104 -4.14 -3.67 4.22
C VAL A 104 -4.88 -2.67 5.11
N SER A 105 -6.21 -2.66 5.03
CA SER A 105 -7.04 -1.82 5.90
C SER A 105 -6.94 -2.25 7.37
N ASP A 106 -7.22 -1.32 8.29
CA ASP A 106 -7.26 -1.59 9.73
C ASP A 106 -8.13 -2.80 10.10
N GLU A 107 -9.27 -2.97 9.41
CA GLU A 107 -10.17 -4.12 9.61
C GLU A 107 -9.51 -5.46 9.23
N LEU A 108 -8.82 -5.51 8.09
CA LEU A 108 -8.11 -6.71 7.67
C LEU A 108 -6.88 -6.97 8.54
N TYR A 109 -6.20 -5.92 8.98
CA TYR A 109 -5.05 -6.04 9.87
C TYR A 109 -5.47 -6.58 11.24
N ALA A 110 -6.59 -6.11 11.81
CA ALA A 110 -7.14 -6.66 13.06
C ALA A 110 -7.50 -8.16 12.93
N ARG A 111 -8.05 -8.56 11.78
CA ARG A 111 -8.29 -9.98 11.48
C ARG A 111 -6.98 -10.78 11.41
N TYR A 112 -5.96 -10.23 10.76
CA TYR A 112 -4.64 -10.84 10.66
C TYR A 112 -4.02 -11.07 12.05
N GLU A 113 -4.05 -10.07 12.94
CA GLU A 113 -3.55 -10.20 14.31
C GLU A 113 -4.30 -11.28 15.10
N TRP A 114 -5.63 -11.31 14.99
CA TRP A 114 -6.42 -12.34 15.64
C TRP A 114 -6.08 -13.76 15.13
N LEU A 115 -5.88 -13.93 13.83
CA LEU A 115 -5.51 -15.22 13.24
C LEU A 115 -4.13 -15.69 13.72
N LEU A 116 -3.13 -14.79 13.83
CA LEU A 116 -1.83 -15.12 14.39
C LEU A 116 -1.92 -15.59 15.84
N LEU A 117 -2.73 -14.91 16.66
CA LEU A 117 -2.97 -15.31 18.05
C LEU A 117 -3.62 -16.70 18.14
N VAL A 118 -4.66 -16.95 17.34
CA VAL A 118 -5.36 -18.24 17.31
C VAL A 118 -4.44 -19.37 16.86
N ALA A 119 -3.59 -19.11 15.87
CA ALA A 119 -2.61 -20.08 15.39
C ALA A 119 -1.61 -20.45 16.50
N GLY A 120 -1.03 -19.45 17.17
CA GLY A 120 -0.11 -19.68 18.29
C GLY A 120 -0.71 -20.43 19.48
N VAL A 121 -2.03 -20.30 19.73
CA VAL A 121 -2.72 -21.07 20.78
C VAL A 121 -2.87 -22.55 20.41
N LYS A 122 -3.10 -22.88 19.13
CA LYS A 122 -3.24 -24.27 18.68
C LYS A 122 -1.95 -25.06 18.82
N ASP A 123 -0.81 -24.39 18.71
CA ASP A 123 0.50 -25.00 18.80
C ASP A 123 0.98 -25.23 20.24
N MET A 124 0.20 -24.81 21.25
CA MET A 124 0.51 -25.11 22.64
C MET A 124 0.09 -26.56 22.97
N PRO A 125 1.02 -27.43 23.40
CA PRO A 125 0.66 -28.77 23.85
C PRO A 125 -0.21 -28.69 25.10
N ASP A 126 -1.27 -29.50 25.13
CA ASP A 126 -2.25 -29.51 26.23
C ASP A 126 -1.56 -29.86 27.55
N VAL A 127 -1.48 -28.89 28.46
CA VAL A 127 -0.89 -29.07 29.80
C VAL A 127 -1.96 -29.66 30.70
N VAL A 128 -2.35 -30.91 30.43
CA VAL A 128 -3.10 -31.73 31.39
C VAL A 128 -2.34 -33.03 31.61
N SER A 129 -1.32 -32.94 32.45
CA SER A 129 -0.72 -34.09 33.12
C SER A 129 -1.06 -34.02 34.59
N VAL A 130 -2.18 -34.64 34.99
CA VAL A 130 -2.46 -35.05 36.37
C VAL A 130 -2.87 -36.50 36.41
#